data_AF-A0A381NZ63-F1
#
_entry.id   AF-A0A381NZ63-F1
#
_cell.length_a   1.000
_cell.length_b   1.000
_cell.length_c   1.000
_cell.angle_alpha   90.00
_cell.angle_beta   90.00
_cell.angle_gamma   90.00
#
_symmetry.space_group_name_H-M   'P 1'
#
loop_
_entity.id
_entity.type
_entity.pdbx_description
1 polymer ?
#
loop_
_entity_poly.entity_id
_entity_poly.type
_entity_poly.pdbx_seq_one_letter_code
_entity_poly.pdbx_strand_id
1 'polypeptide(L)' 'MDAEAIKEKANSADESITFNDCACETLTQVPDFAMDMAISHMVNAAKDQGVDTICCDFLEANNPMG' A
#
# COMPACT_ATOMS: atom_id res chain seq x y z
N MET A 1 4.57 -9.98 -7.40
CA MET A 1 4.31 -8.99 -8.48
C MET A 1 5.45 -7.97 -8.56
N ASP A 2 5.65 -7.31 -9.71
CA ASP A 2 6.58 -6.18 -9.85
C ASP A 2 6.01 -4.89 -9.22
N ALA A 3 6.89 -3.97 -8.80
CA ALA A 3 6.51 -2.73 -8.13
C ALA A 3 5.56 -1.85 -8.97
N GLU A 4 5.74 -1.80 -10.30
CA GLU A 4 4.84 -1.05 -11.20
C GLU A 4 3.42 -1.64 -11.23
N ALA A 5 3.30 -2.97 -11.28
CA ALA A 5 1.99 -3.63 -11.25
C ALA A 5 1.29 -3.43 -9.90
N ILE A 6 2.05 -3.45 -8.81
CA ILE A 6 1.53 -3.14 -7.47
C ILE A 6 1.06 -1.69 -7.40
N LYS A 7 1.85 -0.75 -7.93
CA LYS A 7 1.51 0.67 -7.99
C LYS A 7 0.20 0.89 -8.72
N GLU A 8 0.05 0.32 -9.90
CA GLU A 8 -1.17 0.44 -10.68
C GLU A 8 -2.37 -0.13 -9.90
N LYS A 9 -2.22 -1.31 -9.31
CA LYS A 9 -3.28 -1.96 -8.52
C LYS A 9 -3.64 -1.17 -7.26
N ALA A 10 -2.65 -0.67 -6.53
CA ALA A 10 -2.84 0.03 -5.26
C ALA A 10 -3.47 1.41 -5.47
N ASN A 11 -3.00 2.16 -6.48
CA ASN A 11 -3.62 3.43 -6.87
C ASN A 11 -5.00 3.24 -7.53
N SER A 12 -5.26 2.07 -8.13
CA SER A 12 -6.60 1.74 -8.64
C SER A 12 -7.57 1.31 -7.54
N ALA A 13 -7.06 0.89 -6.37
CA ALA A 13 -7.92 0.51 -5.25
C ALA A 13 -8.60 1.74 -4.64
N ASP A 14 -7.95 2.90 -4.68
CA ASP A 14 -8.54 4.16 -4.24
C ASP A 14 -7.95 5.38 -4.94
N GLU A 15 -8.77 6.13 -5.67
CA GLU A 15 -8.34 7.33 -6.42
C GLU A 15 -7.93 8.51 -5.51
N SER A 16 -8.31 8.48 -4.23
CA SER A 16 -7.95 9.52 -3.26
C SER A 16 -6.61 9.28 -2.57
N ILE A 17 -6.03 8.09 -2.73
CA ILE A 17 -4.79 7.70 -2.06
C ILE A 17 -3.72 7.31 -3.08
N THR A 18 -2.55 7.93 -2.94
CA THR A 18 -1.39 7.67 -3.79
C THR A 18 -0.36 6.78 -3.09
N PHE A 19 -0.04 5.64 -3.68
CA PHE A 19 1.10 4.81 -3.28
C PHE A 19 2.35 5.27 -4.01
N ASN A 20 3.35 5.70 -3.24
CA ASN A 20 4.64 6.11 -3.80
C ASN A 20 5.51 4.90 -4.16
N ASP A 21 6.63 5.14 -4.84
CA ASP A 21 7.52 4.07 -5.30
C ASP A 21 8.11 3.27 -4.12
N CYS A 22 8.45 3.92 -3.01
CA CYS A 22 8.96 3.27 -1.80
C CYS A 22 7.94 2.30 -1.18
N ALA A 23 6.66 2.70 -1.17
CA ALA A 23 5.57 1.85 -0.70
C ALA A 23 5.40 0.64 -1.63
N CYS A 24 5.44 0.87 -2.94
CA CYS A 24 5.33 -0.20 -3.93
C CYS A 24 6.49 -1.20 -3.83
N GLU A 25 7.72 -0.72 -3.61
CA GLU A 25 8.89 -1.57 -3.35
C GLU A 25 8.71 -2.42 -2.09
N THR A 26 8.21 -1.83 -1.00
CA THR A 26 7.94 -2.57 0.24
C THR A 26 6.87 -3.63 0.02
N LEU A 27 5.82 -3.30 -0.73
CA LEU A 27 4.76 -4.24 -1.08
C LEU A 27 5.24 -5.39 -1.99
N THR A 28 6.36 -5.26 -2.71
CA THR A 28 6.92 -6.41 -3.47
C THR A 28 7.28 -7.61 -2.59
N GLN A 29 7.54 -7.36 -1.30
CA GLN A 29 7.82 -8.40 -0.32
C GLN A 29 6.54 -9.12 0.15
N VAL A 30 5.38 -8.50 -0.06
CA VAL A 30 4.09 -9.09 0.29
C VAL A 30 3.74 -10.16 -0.74
N PRO A 31 3.42 -11.39 -0.31
CA PRO A 31 2.96 -12.42 -1.21
C PRO A 31 1.71 -11.99 -1.98
N ASP A 32 1.59 -12.38 -3.25
CA ASP A 32 0.47 -11.98 -4.11
C ASP A 32 -0.92 -12.31 -3.50
N PHE A 33 -1.04 -13.42 -2.74
CA PHE A 33 -2.30 -13.80 -2.07
C PHE A 33 -2.71 -12.84 -0.94
N ALA A 34 -1.74 -12.13 -0.35
CA ALA A 34 -1.95 -11.18 0.74
C ALA A 34 -1.98 -9.72 0.25
N MET A 35 -1.62 -9.48 -1.02
CA MET A 35 -1.52 -8.15 -1.62
C MET A 35 -2.84 -7.37 -1.54
N ASP A 36 -3.97 -7.99 -1.87
CA ASP A 36 -5.28 -7.34 -1.82
C ASP A 36 -5.68 -6.93 -0.40
N MET A 37 -5.37 -7.78 0.58
CA MET A 37 -5.59 -7.47 2.00
C MET A 37 -4.65 -6.36 2.48
N ALA A 38 -3.37 -6.40 2.08
CA ALA A 38 -2.40 -5.37 2.42
C ALA A 38 -2.84 -4.01 1.86
N ILE A 39 -3.14 -3.91 0.57
CA ILE A 39 -3.61 -2.67 -0.06
C ILE A 39 -4.88 -2.16 0.63
N SER A 40 -5.89 -3.02 0.83
CA SER A 40 -7.14 -2.62 1.49
C SER A 40 -6.91 -2.13 2.92
N HIS A 41 -6.03 -2.79 3.68
CA HIS A 41 -5.70 -2.37 5.04
C HIS A 41 -5.00 -1.02 5.05
N MET A 42 -4.03 -0.82 4.15
CA MET A 42 -3.25 0.41 4.07
C MET A 42 -4.10 1.59 3.61
N VAL A 43 -4.96 1.39 2.61
CA VAL A 43 -5.92 2.39 2.15
C VAL A 43 -6.86 2.80 3.28
N ASN A 44 -7.41 1.86 4.03
CA ASN A 44 -8.28 2.17 5.16
C ASN A 44 -7.52 2.91 6.27
N ALA A 45 -6.31 2.47 6.62
CA ALA A 45 -5.47 3.15 7.61
C ALA A 45 -5.14 4.58 7.18
N ALA A 46 -4.85 4.80 5.89
CA ALA A 46 -4.58 6.13 5.35
C ALA A 46 -5.81 7.02 5.42
N LYS A 47 -7.00 6.50 5.07
CA LYS A 47 -8.27 7.23 5.25
C LYS A 47 -8.55 7.60 6.71
N ASP A 48 -8.36 6.64 7.62
CA ASP A 48 -8.59 6.85 9.05
C ASP A 48 -7.63 7.90 9.63
N GLN A 49 -6.40 7.95 9.13
CA GLN A 49 -5.39 8.94 9.52
C GLN A 49 -5.51 10.26 8.74
N GLY A 50 -6.38 10.33 7.73
CA GLY A 50 -6.52 11.49 6.85
C GLY A 50 -5.29 11.75 5.97
N VAL A 51 -4.57 10.68 5.60
CA VAL A 51 -3.37 10.72 4.76
C VAL A 51 -3.74 10.33 3.34
N ASP A 52 -3.35 11.16 2.39
CA ASP A 52 -3.57 11.00 0.94
C ASP A 52 -2.39 10.31 0.23
N THR A 53 -1.23 10.17 0.88
CA THR A 53 -0.04 9.56 0.30
C THR A 53 0.55 8.50 1.21
N ILE A 54 0.60 7.25 0.74
CA ILE A 54 1.21 6.12 1.44
C ILE A 54 2.67 5.97 0.98
N CYS A 55 3.59 6.08 1.93
CA CYS A 55 5.02 5.80 1.76
C CYS A 55 5.45 4.52 2.49
N CYS A 56 6.70 4.08 2.28
CA CYS A 56 7.28 2.97 3.02
C CYS A 56 7.23 3.17 4.54
N ASP A 57 7.49 4.37 5.07
CA ASP A 57 7.38 4.61 6.51
C ASP A 57 5.94 4.39 7.02
N PHE A 58 4.94 4.78 6.22
CA PHE A 58 3.53 4.55 6.55
C PHE A 58 3.22 3.05 6.51
N LEU A 59 3.70 2.34 5.49
CA LEU A 59 3.54 0.89 5.39
C LEU A 59 4.20 0.18 6.57
N GLU A 60 5.42 0.54 6.93
CA GLU A 60 6.15 -0.04 8.05
C GLU A 60 5.43 0.22 9.38
N ALA A 61 4.98 1.45 9.61
CA ALA A 61 4.23 1.81 10.81
C ALA A 61 2.88 1.08 10.94
N ASN A 62 2.29 0.68 9.81
CA ASN A 62 0.99 0.01 9.75
C ASN A 62 1.12 -1.45 9.26
N ASN A 63 2.33 -2.01 9.20
CA ASN A 63 2.55 -3.33 8.62
C ASN A 63 1.90 -4.39 9.54
N PRO A 64 0.90 -5.16 9.06
CA PRO A 64 0.24 -6.15 9.90
C PRO A 64 1.16 -7.32 10.28
N MET A 65 2.33 -7.45 9.65
CA MET A 65 3.29 -8.54 9.93
C MET A 65 4.37 -8.21 10.96
N GLY A 66 4.56 -6.93 11.33
CA GLY A 66 5.58 -6.50 12.30
C GLY A 66 7.01 -6.55 11.77
#